data_AF-A0A1C0YAX3-F1
#
_entry.id   AF-A0A1C0YAX3-F1
#
_cell.length_a   1.000
_cell.length_b   1.000
_cell.length_c   1.000
_cell.angle_alpha   90.00
_cell.angle_beta   90.00
_cell.angle_gamma   90.00
#
_symmetry.space_group_name_H-M   'P 1'
#
loop_
_entity.id
_entity.type
_entity.pdbx_description
1 polymer ?
#
loop_
_entity_poly.entity_id
_entity_poly.type
_entity_poly.pdbx_seq_one_letter_code
_entity_poly.pdbx_strand_id
1 'polypeptide(L)'
;MANKEWMKELRSLVSQDEKIMYEFALQAVQNQPNVSSKLLNRALETAISFPHLIRSFLVYGNAKAVNKETLPLLLELETLLNYRQQMLLTRFFERLSTAVICENQELLEGRIDEEFLRFNIAVASSSDEELEQMYYDVMQALKSDSKFNATYMLSAERIQDRLIKVGLYTEETVKDTLKKRKFIEDFEDYEAVFAIRAAAHFEMDDYIEKFSILLASDMDVLAEEVAHYYIAIGSKKAVKAVKPYLLIEDSFVFSLKVMQGIASEKAIEAIVDAFEHVSVEDQAIILETLCYLLSDKAFPLIEAFEEEGYEPTFIDLEHYYYSLYHYHKKEHPSLTTWKQAFEDQEDAAAIERENARQELILRLKPGRNEKCICGSGKKFKKCCGAPINSRQYIFS
;
A
#
# COMPACT_ATOMS: atom_id res chain seq x y z
N MET A 1 -12.79 18.31 1.65
CA MET A 1 -13.05 16.92 1.23
C MET A 1 -12.48 16.04 2.32
N ALA A 2 -13.29 15.14 2.88
CA ALA A 2 -13.03 14.47 4.15
C ALA A 2 -11.72 13.65 4.19
N ASN A 3 -11.33 13.02 3.07
CA ASN A 3 -10.00 12.41 2.89
C ASN A 3 -8.83 13.38 3.22
N LYS A 4 -8.92 14.67 2.90
CA LYS A 4 -7.84 15.63 3.19
C LYS A 4 -7.62 15.85 4.70
N GLU A 5 -8.68 15.80 5.51
CA GLU A 5 -8.56 15.94 6.97
C GLU A 5 -8.01 14.65 7.57
N TRP A 6 -8.54 13.49 7.15
CA TRP A 6 -8.00 12.19 7.54
C TRP A 6 -6.50 12.06 7.24
N MET A 7 -6.05 12.44 6.04
CA MET A 7 -4.63 12.48 5.65
C MET A 7 -3.78 13.49 6.45
N LYS A 8 -4.40 14.50 7.05
CA LYS A 8 -3.72 15.45 7.93
C LYS A 8 -3.54 14.86 9.32
N GLU A 9 -4.54 14.18 9.85
CA GLU A 9 -4.44 13.46 11.13
C GLU A 9 -3.40 12.35 11.08
N LEU A 10 -3.45 11.49 10.06
CA LEU A 10 -2.43 10.43 9.90
C LEU A 10 -1.01 10.99 9.75
N ARG A 11 -0.85 12.15 9.11
CA ARG A 11 0.45 12.83 9.02
C ARG A 11 0.95 13.30 10.39
N SER A 12 0.04 13.72 11.27
CA SER A 12 0.37 14.06 12.65
C SER A 12 0.89 12.83 13.41
N LEU A 13 0.27 11.66 13.19
CA LEU A 13 0.69 10.40 13.80
C LEU A 13 2.07 9.94 13.32
N VAL A 14 2.33 9.92 12.00
CA VAL A 14 3.65 9.53 11.47
C VAL A 14 4.77 10.55 11.76
N SER A 15 4.46 11.68 12.39
CA SER A 15 5.44 12.70 12.78
C SER A 15 6.03 12.48 14.18
N GLN A 16 5.56 11.47 14.90
CA GLN A 16 5.87 11.22 16.30
C GLN A 16 6.85 10.05 16.46
N ASP A 17 7.63 10.08 17.54
CA ASP A 17 8.53 8.98 17.94
C ASP A 17 7.77 7.92 18.75
N GLU A 18 6.61 7.48 18.25
CA GLU A 18 5.78 6.46 18.86
C GLU A 18 5.45 5.39 17.83
N LYS A 19 6.18 4.28 17.90
CA LYS A 19 6.16 3.23 16.88
C LYS A 19 4.78 2.65 16.59
N ILE A 20 3.98 2.38 17.61
CA ILE A 20 2.62 1.83 17.44
C ILE A 20 1.73 2.78 16.64
N MET A 21 1.76 4.08 16.95
CA MET A 21 1.00 5.11 16.22
C MET A 21 1.55 5.34 14.81
N TYR A 22 2.87 5.27 14.65
CA TYR A 22 3.54 5.38 13.36
C TYR A 22 3.18 4.22 12.43
N GLU A 23 3.24 2.96 12.92
CA GLU A 23 2.86 1.77 12.18
C GLU A 23 1.39 1.77 11.82
N PHE A 24 0.52 2.05 12.79
CA PHE A 24 -0.91 2.20 12.58
C PHE A 24 -1.23 3.17 11.44
N ALA A 25 -0.61 4.35 11.44
CA ALA A 25 -0.87 5.37 10.43
C ALA A 25 -0.34 5.00 9.04
N LEU A 26 0.76 4.23 8.95
CA LEU A 26 1.25 3.70 7.68
C LEU A 26 0.34 2.58 7.14
N GLN A 27 -0.09 1.65 8.00
CA GLN A 27 -1.00 0.56 7.65
C GLN A 27 -2.33 1.11 7.11
N ALA A 28 -2.89 2.14 7.75
CA ALA A 28 -4.13 2.82 7.34
C ALA A 28 -4.14 3.30 5.88
N VAL A 29 -2.96 3.55 5.30
CA VAL A 29 -2.82 4.09 3.94
C VAL A 29 -2.01 3.20 3.01
N GLN A 30 -1.49 2.06 3.48
CA GLN A 30 -0.56 1.23 2.72
C GLN A 30 -1.09 0.82 1.34
N ASN A 31 -2.38 0.44 1.28
CA ASN A 31 -3.03 -0.06 0.06
C ASN A 31 -4.01 0.94 -0.57
N GLN A 32 -3.96 2.21 -0.16
CA GLN A 32 -4.81 3.27 -0.69
C GLN A 32 -4.18 3.92 -1.93
N PRO A 33 -4.94 4.23 -3.00
CA PRO A 33 -4.38 4.80 -4.24
C PRO A 33 -4.03 6.29 -4.12
N ASN A 34 -4.79 7.07 -3.35
CA ASN A 34 -4.71 8.54 -3.31
C ASN A 34 -3.96 9.08 -2.09
N VAL A 35 -2.85 8.42 -1.71
CA VAL A 35 -2.03 8.85 -0.57
C VAL A 35 -1.16 10.03 -0.97
N SER A 36 -1.18 11.08 -0.16
CA SER A 36 -0.38 12.27 -0.41
C SER A 36 1.12 11.96 -0.22
N SER A 37 1.95 12.31 -1.21
CA SER A 37 3.41 12.25 -1.07
C SER A 37 3.93 13.05 0.13
N LYS A 38 3.21 14.08 0.58
CA LYS A 38 3.56 14.83 1.80
C LYS A 38 3.45 13.98 3.07
N LEU A 39 2.52 13.03 3.13
CA LEU A 39 2.42 12.08 4.25
C LEU A 39 3.59 11.09 4.19
N LEU A 40 3.84 10.50 3.02
CA LEU A 40 4.95 9.56 2.84
C LEU A 40 6.31 10.21 3.15
N ASN A 41 6.58 11.40 2.61
CA ASN A 41 7.82 12.14 2.85
C ASN A 41 7.97 12.45 4.34
N ARG A 42 6.88 12.82 5.03
CA ARG A 42 6.92 13.07 6.48
C ARG A 42 7.22 11.82 7.29
N ALA A 43 6.64 10.68 6.92
CA ALA A 43 6.94 9.41 7.54
C ALA A 43 8.43 9.05 7.33
N LEU A 44 8.93 9.21 6.11
CA LEU A 44 10.32 8.95 5.75
C LEU A 44 11.31 9.83 6.53
N GLU A 45 11.07 11.15 6.62
CA GLU A 45 11.85 12.07 7.45
C GLU A 45 11.90 11.63 8.93
N THR A 46 10.76 11.16 9.44
CA THR A 46 10.63 10.71 10.82
C THR A 46 11.41 9.41 11.02
N ALA A 47 11.33 8.45 10.09
CA ALA A 47 12.12 7.22 10.15
C ALA A 47 13.64 7.46 10.04
N ILE A 48 14.08 8.44 9.23
CA ILE A 48 15.48 8.87 9.17
C ILE A 48 15.93 9.44 10.53
N SER A 49 15.07 10.22 11.18
CA SER A 49 15.33 10.84 12.49
C SER A 49 15.32 9.82 13.63
N PHE A 50 14.48 8.78 13.54
CA PHE A 50 14.27 7.75 14.54
C PHE A 50 14.46 6.36 13.93
N PRO A 51 15.69 5.82 13.92
CA PRO A 51 16.02 4.65 13.10
C PRO A 51 15.24 3.35 13.43
N HIS A 52 14.47 3.30 14.52
CA HIS A 52 13.71 2.10 14.93
C HIS A 52 12.39 2.02 14.19
N LEU A 53 11.97 3.13 13.57
CA LEU A 53 10.82 3.24 12.69
C LEU A 53 11.15 2.88 11.23
N ILE A 54 12.43 2.69 10.88
CA ILE A 54 12.85 2.36 9.51
C ILE A 54 12.21 1.07 9.02
N ARG A 55 12.16 0.02 9.85
CA ARG A 55 11.52 -1.25 9.48
C ARG A 55 10.04 -1.03 9.18
N SER A 56 9.34 -0.33 10.06
CA SER A 56 7.94 0.04 9.92
C SER A 56 7.68 0.77 8.60
N PHE A 57 8.53 1.75 8.26
CA PHE A 57 8.46 2.45 6.97
C PHE A 57 8.68 1.52 5.77
N LEU A 58 9.73 0.70 5.81
CA LEU A 58 10.07 -0.20 4.70
C LEU A 58 8.99 -1.26 4.45
N VAL A 59 8.26 -1.67 5.49
CA VAL A 59 7.18 -2.66 5.39
C VAL A 59 5.87 -2.00 4.95
N TYR A 60 5.42 -0.98 5.68
CA TYR A 60 4.07 -0.41 5.54
C TYR A 60 4.00 0.86 4.71
N GLY A 61 5.14 1.51 4.40
CA GLY A 61 5.18 2.72 3.59
C GLY A 61 4.59 2.50 2.19
N ASN A 62 3.63 3.36 1.81
CA ASN A 62 2.96 3.27 0.53
C ASN A 62 3.88 3.74 -0.61
N ALA A 63 4.42 2.77 -1.37
CA ALA A 63 5.32 3.03 -2.47
C ALA A 63 4.66 3.75 -3.67
N LYS A 64 3.32 3.68 -3.84
CA LYS A 64 2.62 4.40 -4.92
C LYS A 64 2.62 5.93 -4.70
N ALA A 65 2.86 6.39 -3.47
CA ALA A 65 2.90 7.82 -3.13
C ALA A 65 4.27 8.50 -3.34
N VAL A 66 5.28 7.77 -3.85
CA VAL A 66 6.60 8.35 -4.13
C VAL A 66 6.51 9.39 -5.25
N ASN A 67 7.30 10.44 -5.14
CA ASN A 67 7.43 11.44 -6.19
C ASN A 67 8.88 11.95 -6.31
N LYS A 68 9.08 12.99 -7.12
CA LYS A 68 10.40 13.62 -7.30
C LYS A 68 11.02 14.12 -5.99
N GLU A 69 10.21 14.66 -5.07
CA GLU A 69 10.68 15.15 -3.77
C GLU A 69 11.01 14.01 -2.80
N THR A 70 10.46 12.81 -3.02
CA THR A 70 10.77 11.62 -2.22
C THR A 70 12.17 11.07 -2.51
N LEU A 71 12.67 11.21 -3.74
CA LEU A 71 13.95 10.61 -4.16
C LEU A 71 15.14 10.99 -3.27
N PRO A 72 15.41 12.28 -2.95
CA PRO A 72 16.50 12.64 -2.04
C PRO A 72 16.40 11.98 -0.66
N LEU A 73 15.18 11.86 -0.13
CA LEU A 73 14.93 11.22 1.17
C LEU A 73 15.17 9.70 1.11
N LEU A 74 14.83 9.04 0.01
CA LEU A 74 15.13 7.61 -0.19
C LEU A 74 16.64 7.38 -0.25
N LEU A 75 17.37 8.25 -0.93
CA LEU A 75 18.84 8.18 -1.00
C LEU A 75 19.47 8.41 0.39
N GLU A 76 18.93 9.33 1.19
CA GLU A 76 19.36 9.54 2.58
C GLU A 76 19.09 8.28 3.43
N LEU A 77 17.87 7.76 3.39
CA LEU A 77 17.49 6.53 4.09
C LEU A 77 18.42 5.37 3.71
N GLU A 78 18.71 5.18 2.42
CA GLU A 78 19.59 4.12 1.91
C GLU A 78 20.94 4.07 2.63
N THR A 79 21.51 5.23 3.00
CA THR A 79 22.79 5.31 3.72
C THR A 79 22.73 4.71 5.13
N LEU A 80 21.54 4.59 5.70
CA LEU A 80 21.27 4.03 7.03
C LEU A 80 20.99 2.51 6.96
N LEU A 81 20.73 1.97 5.77
CA LEU A 81 20.24 0.61 5.61
C LEU A 81 21.36 -0.44 5.55
N ASN A 82 21.04 -1.65 6.01
CA ASN A 82 21.80 -2.84 5.67
C ASN A 82 21.33 -3.42 4.32
N TYR A 83 22.12 -4.33 3.73
CA TYR A 83 21.82 -4.92 2.41
C TYR A 83 20.44 -5.58 2.29
N ARG A 84 19.94 -6.26 3.33
CA ARG A 84 18.60 -6.87 3.27
C ARG A 84 17.50 -5.81 3.23
N GLN A 85 17.67 -4.74 4.00
CA GLN A 85 16.75 -3.60 4.02
C GLN A 85 16.80 -2.81 2.70
N GLN A 86 17.96 -2.74 2.03
CA GLN A 86 18.08 -2.12 0.71
C GLN A 86 17.19 -2.78 -0.34
N MET A 87 16.99 -4.11 -0.26
CA MET A 87 16.08 -4.81 -1.17
C MET A 87 14.61 -4.40 -0.98
N LEU A 88 14.20 -4.02 0.23
CA LEU A 88 12.86 -3.47 0.48
C LEU A 88 12.72 -2.05 -0.06
N LEU A 89 13.83 -1.33 -0.27
CA LEU A 89 13.83 0.03 -0.80
C LEU A 89 13.61 0.06 -2.32
N THR A 90 14.03 -0.99 -3.04
CA THR A 90 13.88 -1.11 -4.50
C THR A 90 12.45 -0.85 -4.97
N ARG A 91 11.43 -1.36 -4.25
CA ARG A 91 10.01 -1.14 -4.58
C ARG A 91 9.60 0.34 -4.61
N PHE A 92 10.28 1.20 -3.84
CA PHE A 92 10.02 2.64 -3.82
C PHE A 92 10.68 3.33 -5.02
N PHE A 93 11.91 2.96 -5.36
CA PHE A 93 12.58 3.48 -6.56
C PHE A 93 11.83 3.07 -7.84
N GLU A 94 11.37 1.82 -7.93
CA GLU A 94 10.61 1.30 -9.07
C GLU A 94 9.22 1.93 -9.23
N ARG A 95 8.73 2.67 -8.23
CA ARG A 95 7.45 3.40 -8.29
C ARG A 95 7.62 4.89 -8.65
N LEU A 96 8.85 5.41 -8.78
CA LEU A 96 9.09 6.75 -9.30
C LEU A 96 8.57 6.86 -10.74
N SER A 97 8.01 8.02 -11.10
CA SER A 97 7.47 8.21 -12.46
C SER A 97 8.56 8.06 -13.53
N THR A 98 8.18 7.67 -14.75
CA THR A 98 9.12 7.51 -15.87
C THR A 98 10.00 8.74 -16.07
N ALA A 99 9.41 9.95 -15.96
CA ALA A 99 10.16 11.21 -16.06
C ALA A 99 11.24 11.34 -14.98
N VAL A 100 10.92 11.02 -13.72
CA VAL A 100 11.89 11.09 -12.61
C VAL A 100 12.99 10.06 -12.78
N ILE A 101 12.66 8.84 -13.22
CA ILE A 101 13.65 7.81 -13.50
C ILE A 101 14.63 8.26 -14.58
N CYS A 102 14.13 8.76 -15.72
CA CYS A 102 14.97 9.22 -16.82
C CYS A 102 15.83 10.43 -16.44
N GLU A 103 15.31 11.40 -15.68
CA GLU A 103 16.07 12.55 -15.20
C GLU A 103 17.22 12.17 -14.25
N ASN A 104 17.15 11.00 -13.61
CA ASN A 104 18.07 10.56 -12.54
C ASN A 104 18.72 9.20 -12.84
N GLN A 105 18.91 8.85 -14.11
CA GLN A 105 19.39 7.54 -14.54
C GLN A 105 20.69 7.12 -13.82
N GLU A 106 21.71 7.97 -13.80
CA GLU A 106 23.01 7.69 -13.17
C GLU A 106 22.87 7.42 -11.65
N LEU A 107 21.92 8.08 -10.99
CA LEU A 107 21.65 7.86 -9.57
C LEU A 107 20.92 6.54 -9.32
N LEU A 108 20.09 6.09 -10.25
CA LEU A 108 19.27 4.88 -10.09
C LEU A 108 19.96 3.62 -10.62
N GLU A 109 21.07 3.77 -11.34
CA GLU A 109 21.87 2.62 -11.81
C GLU A 109 22.33 1.76 -10.62
N GLY A 110 22.03 0.46 -10.69
CA GLY A 110 22.32 -0.50 -9.62
C GLY A 110 21.34 -0.47 -8.42
N ARG A 111 20.35 0.43 -8.41
CA ARG A 111 19.27 0.48 -7.39
C ARG A 111 17.95 -0.13 -7.88
N ILE A 112 17.72 -0.06 -9.19
CA ILE A 112 16.61 -0.70 -9.88
C ILE A 112 17.16 -1.64 -10.95
N ASP A 113 16.31 -2.56 -11.41
CA ASP A 113 16.67 -3.49 -12.48
C ASP A 113 17.09 -2.75 -13.77
N GLU A 114 18.12 -3.27 -14.45
CA GLU A 114 18.71 -2.62 -15.62
C GLU A 114 17.78 -2.67 -16.84
N GLU A 115 17.04 -3.78 -17.01
CA GLU A 115 16.04 -3.92 -18.07
C GLU A 115 14.89 -2.96 -17.82
N PHE A 116 14.45 -2.83 -16.57
CA PHE A 116 13.43 -1.86 -16.16
C PHE A 116 13.86 -0.40 -16.40
N LEU A 117 15.12 -0.06 -16.11
CA LEU A 117 15.67 1.27 -16.41
C LEU A 117 15.67 1.56 -17.92
N ARG A 118 16.14 0.60 -18.74
CA ARG A 118 16.12 0.71 -20.20
C ARG A 118 14.70 0.83 -20.76
N PHE A 119 13.76 0.07 -20.20
CA PHE A 119 12.34 0.15 -20.55
C PHE A 119 11.79 1.57 -20.31
N ASN A 120 12.07 2.18 -19.16
CA ASN A 120 11.60 3.54 -18.87
C ASN A 120 12.18 4.58 -19.83
N ILE A 121 13.46 4.44 -20.21
CA ILE A 121 14.08 5.30 -21.23
C ILE A 121 13.37 5.13 -22.57
N ALA A 122 13.11 3.90 -23.01
CA ALA A 122 12.40 3.62 -24.24
C ALA A 122 11.01 4.29 -24.24
N VAL A 123 10.19 4.06 -23.22
CA VAL A 123 8.86 4.70 -23.06
C VAL A 123 8.93 6.22 -23.13
N ALA A 124 9.97 6.84 -22.54
CA ALA A 124 10.12 8.28 -22.55
C ALA A 124 10.50 8.85 -23.93
N SER A 125 11.30 8.11 -24.71
CA SER A 125 11.86 8.55 -26.00
C SER A 125 11.11 8.09 -27.24
N SER A 126 10.19 7.13 -27.12
CA SER A 126 9.43 6.56 -28.25
C SER A 126 8.64 7.59 -29.03
N SER A 127 8.49 7.36 -30.34
CA SER A 127 7.48 8.04 -31.16
C SER A 127 6.06 7.63 -30.74
N ASP A 128 5.06 8.33 -31.26
CA ASP A 128 3.65 8.02 -31.00
C ASP A 128 3.31 6.59 -31.49
N GLU A 129 3.76 6.20 -32.70
CA GLU A 129 3.52 4.86 -33.25
C GLU A 129 4.27 3.76 -32.46
N GLU A 130 5.51 4.03 -32.05
CA GLU A 130 6.28 3.10 -31.23
C GLU A 130 5.60 2.90 -29.87
N LEU A 131 5.09 3.97 -29.26
CA LEU A 131 4.42 3.91 -27.96
C LEU A 131 3.10 3.14 -28.02
N GLU A 132 2.31 3.32 -29.08
CA GLU A 132 1.10 2.54 -29.34
C GLU A 132 1.44 1.05 -29.55
N GLN A 133 2.50 0.75 -30.30
CA GLN A 133 2.96 -0.63 -30.50
C GLN A 133 3.43 -1.27 -29.19
N MET A 134 4.20 -0.54 -28.37
CA MET A 134 4.61 -1.01 -27.04
C MET A 134 3.40 -1.32 -26.16
N TYR A 135 2.37 -0.46 -26.20
CA TYR A 135 1.14 -0.71 -25.45
C TYR A 135 0.42 -1.96 -25.97
N TYR A 136 0.29 -2.12 -27.28
CA TYR A 136 -0.29 -3.31 -27.87
C TYR A 136 0.46 -4.57 -27.43
N ASP A 137 1.79 -4.57 -27.52
CA ASP A 137 2.63 -5.74 -27.20
C ASP A 137 2.50 -6.15 -25.73
N VAL A 138 2.53 -5.19 -24.80
CA VAL A 138 2.37 -5.50 -23.36
C VAL A 138 0.95 -6.00 -23.05
N MET A 139 -0.07 -5.47 -23.73
CA MET A 139 -1.45 -5.92 -23.58
C MET A 139 -1.64 -7.35 -24.11
N GLN A 140 -0.98 -7.71 -25.21
CA GLN A 140 -0.96 -9.09 -25.71
C GLN A 140 -0.21 -10.01 -24.75
N ALA A 141 0.93 -9.57 -24.20
CA ALA A 141 1.69 -10.32 -23.22
C ALA A 141 0.82 -10.65 -21.98
N LEU A 142 0.14 -9.65 -21.42
CA LEU A 142 -0.81 -9.82 -20.30
C LEU A 142 -1.92 -10.83 -20.60
N LYS A 143 -2.52 -10.78 -21.80
CA LYS A 143 -3.57 -11.72 -22.22
C LYS A 143 -3.06 -13.14 -22.44
N SER A 144 -1.82 -13.28 -22.90
CA SER A 144 -1.21 -14.56 -23.23
C SER A 144 -0.63 -15.30 -22.02
N ASP A 145 -0.31 -14.57 -20.95
CA ASP A 145 0.25 -15.16 -19.75
C ASP A 145 -0.81 -15.98 -19.00
N SER A 146 -0.46 -17.23 -18.70
CA SER A 146 -1.33 -18.13 -17.92
C SER A 146 -1.46 -17.72 -16.45
N LYS A 147 -0.59 -16.82 -15.98
CA LYS A 147 -0.55 -16.34 -14.60
C LYS A 147 -0.45 -14.82 -14.58
N PHE A 148 -0.94 -14.23 -13.49
CA PHE A 148 -0.77 -12.81 -13.24
C PHE A 148 0.72 -12.41 -13.24
N ASN A 149 1.05 -11.35 -13.98
CA ASN A 149 2.41 -10.86 -14.12
C ASN A 149 2.48 -9.37 -13.71
N ALA A 150 2.98 -9.14 -12.49
CA ALA A 150 3.08 -7.80 -11.91
C ALA A 150 4.00 -6.85 -12.72
N THR A 151 5.03 -7.41 -13.37
CA THR A 151 5.96 -6.62 -14.20
C THR A 151 5.26 -6.09 -15.45
N TYR A 152 4.49 -6.94 -16.15
CA TYR A 152 3.72 -6.50 -17.32
C TYR A 152 2.63 -5.49 -16.95
N MET A 153 1.97 -5.66 -15.80
CA MET A 153 1.03 -4.66 -15.29
C MET A 153 1.70 -3.30 -15.08
N LEU A 154 2.83 -3.26 -14.37
CA LEU A 154 3.56 -2.02 -14.13
C LEU A 154 4.04 -1.38 -15.44
N SER A 155 4.49 -2.18 -16.40
CA SER A 155 4.88 -1.71 -17.73
C SER A 155 3.69 -1.08 -18.47
N ALA A 156 2.53 -1.74 -18.47
CA ALA A 156 1.31 -1.24 -19.11
C ALA A 156 0.79 0.04 -18.44
N GLU A 157 0.83 0.14 -17.09
CA GLU A 157 0.52 1.37 -16.35
C GLU A 157 1.40 2.54 -16.84
N ARG A 158 2.71 2.33 -16.96
CA ARG A 158 3.67 3.36 -17.36
C ARG A 158 3.50 3.81 -18.81
N ILE A 159 3.25 2.86 -19.72
CA ILE A 159 2.98 3.17 -21.12
C ILE A 159 1.67 3.95 -21.21
N GLN A 160 0.62 3.52 -20.50
CA GLN A 160 -0.66 4.23 -20.47
C GLN A 160 -0.51 5.66 -19.92
N ASP A 161 0.23 5.86 -18.84
CA ASP A 161 0.49 7.21 -18.30
C ASP A 161 1.15 8.12 -19.35
N ARG A 162 2.07 7.55 -20.16
CA ARG A 162 2.68 8.29 -21.26
C ARG A 162 1.68 8.57 -22.38
N LEU A 163 0.88 7.58 -22.81
CA LEU A 163 -0.15 7.72 -23.84
C LEU A 163 -1.19 8.78 -23.46
N ILE A 164 -1.65 8.80 -22.21
CA ILE A 164 -2.55 9.83 -21.69
C ILE A 164 -1.88 11.21 -21.77
N LYS A 165 -0.62 11.31 -21.30
CA LYS A 165 0.13 12.57 -21.31
C LYS A 165 0.35 13.15 -22.71
N VAL A 166 0.52 12.31 -23.74
CA VAL A 166 0.68 12.76 -25.13
C VAL A 166 -0.66 12.89 -25.89
N GLY A 167 -1.78 12.52 -25.26
CA GLY A 167 -3.11 12.65 -25.85
C GLY A 167 -3.50 11.52 -26.81
N LEU A 168 -2.80 10.38 -26.80
CA LEU A 168 -3.11 9.20 -27.60
C LEU A 168 -4.13 8.27 -26.91
N TYR A 169 -4.23 8.35 -25.58
CA TYR A 169 -5.27 7.68 -24.81
C TYR A 169 -6.16 8.74 -24.15
N THR A 170 -7.44 8.79 -24.54
CA THR A 170 -8.36 9.89 -24.19
C THR A 170 -9.65 9.37 -23.56
N GLU A 171 -10.51 10.28 -23.08
CA GLU A 171 -11.87 9.92 -22.67
C GLU A 171 -12.66 9.21 -23.77
N GLU A 172 -12.46 9.54 -25.05
CA GLU A 172 -13.17 8.84 -26.14
C GLU A 172 -12.63 7.42 -26.30
N THR A 173 -11.32 7.21 -26.15
CA THR A 173 -10.72 5.87 -26.11
C THR A 173 -11.34 5.03 -25.00
N VAL A 174 -11.52 5.61 -23.80
CA VAL A 174 -12.23 4.96 -22.68
C VAL A 174 -13.67 4.61 -23.07
N LYS A 175 -14.43 5.60 -23.57
CA LYS A 175 -15.82 5.41 -23.98
C LYS A 175 -15.95 4.29 -25.00
N ASP A 176 -15.13 4.29 -26.04
CA ASP A 176 -15.17 3.30 -27.12
C ASP A 176 -14.77 1.91 -26.65
N THR A 177 -13.84 1.82 -25.70
CA THR A 177 -13.47 0.54 -25.08
C THR A 177 -14.63 0.01 -24.25
N LEU A 178 -15.22 0.81 -23.37
CA LEU A 178 -16.27 0.38 -22.46
C LEU A 178 -17.63 0.15 -23.16
N LYS A 179 -17.93 0.86 -24.25
CA LYS A 179 -19.16 0.68 -25.06
C LYS A 179 -19.24 -0.69 -25.71
N LYS A 180 -18.10 -1.33 -26.00
CA LYS A 180 -18.04 -2.67 -26.63
C LYS A 180 -18.54 -3.78 -25.69
N ARG A 181 -18.60 -3.51 -24.38
CA ARG A 181 -18.92 -4.47 -23.32
C ARG A 181 -20.38 -4.37 -22.89
N LYS A 182 -21.10 -5.48 -23.04
CA LYS A 182 -22.55 -5.56 -22.83
C LYS A 182 -22.89 -6.28 -21.53
N PHE A 183 -22.16 -7.34 -21.21
CA PHE A 183 -22.33 -8.15 -20.01
C PHE A 183 -21.17 -7.92 -19.04
N ILE A 184 -21.30 -8.42 -17.81
CA ILE A 184 -20.30 -8.24 -16.74
C ILE A 184 -19.03 -9.01 -17.07
N GLU A 185 -19.20 -10.22 -17.60
CA GLU A 185 -18.14 -11.13 -18.02
C GLU A 185 -17.29 -10.53 -19.15
N ASP A 186 -17.86 -9.60 -19.94
CA ASP A 186 -17.12 -8.87 -20.98
C ASP A 186 -16.09 -7.89 -20.37
N PHE A 187 -16.14 -7.62 -19.06
CA PHE A 187 -15.19 -6.74 -18.37
C PHE A 187 -13.97 -7.46 -17.81
N GLU A 188 -13.99 -8.79 -17.73
CA GLU A 188 -12.90 -9.57 -17.13
C GLU A 188 -11.73 -9.76 -18.11
N ASP A 189 -11.21 -8.63 -18.60
CA ASP A 189 -10.05 -8.55 -19.45
C ASP A 189 -9.22 -7.29 -19.16
N TYR A 190 -7.95 -7.33 -19.55
CA TYR A 190 -7.02 -6.23 -19.28
C TYR A 190 -7.38 -4.92 -19.99
N GLU A 191 -8.05 -4.93 -21.14
CA GLU A 191 -8.46 -3.67 -21.78
C GLU A 191 -9.52 -2.95 -20.95
N ALA A 192 -10.44 -3.68 -20.31
CA ALA A 192 -11.40 -3.11 -19.38
C ALA A 192 -10.71 -2.56 -18.13
N VAL A 193 -9.77 -3.32 -17.55
CA VAL A 193 -8.95 -2.91 -16.40
C VAL A 193 -8.30 -1.55 -16.68
N PHE A 194 -7.59 -1.43 -17.80
CA PHE A 194 -6.91 -0.17 -18.15
C PHE A 194 -7.87 0.95 -18.57
N ALA A 195 -9.03 0.65 -19.17
CA ALA A 195 -10.04 1.65 -19.46
C ALA A 195 -10.67 2.22 -18.17
N ILE A 196 -10.88 1.39 -17.15
CA ILE A 196 -11.39 1.80 -15.83
C ILE A 196 -10.34 2.65 -15.09
N ARG A 197 -9.07 2.23 -15.13
CA ARG A 197 -7.95 3.04 -14.62
C ARG A 197 -7.92 4.44 -15.25
N ALA A 198 -8.04 4.51 -16.57
CA ALA A 198 -8.09 5.79 -17.28
C ALA A 198 -9.36 6.59 -16.97
N ALA A 199 -10.51 5.94 -16.80
CA ALA A 199 -11.74 6.60 -16.36
C ALA A 199 -11.57 7.26 -14.97
N ALA A 200 -10.80 6.63 -14.07
CA ALA A 200 -10.43 7.20 -12.78
C ALA A 200 -9.53 8.43 -12.95
N HIS A 201 -8.51 8.35 -13.81
CA HIS A 201 -7.61 9.46 -14.12
C HIS A 201 -8.35 10.68 -14.69
N PHE A 202 -9.32 10.46 -15.57
CA PHE A 202 -10.15 11.51 -16.17
C PHE A 202 -11.34 11.92 -15.30
N GLU A 203 -11.51 11.34 -14.11
CA GLU A 203 -12.61 11.62 -13.18
C GLU A 203 -14.01 11.44 -13.82
N MET A 204 -14.18 10.45 -14.70
CA MET A 204 -15.41 10.22 -15.45
C MET A 204 -16.52 9.61 -14.57
N ASP A 205 -17.56 10.35 -14.20
CA ASP A 205 -18.60 9.91 -13.24
C ASP A 205 -19.82 9.20 -13.87
N ASP A 206 -19.83 9.08 -15.20
CA ASP A 206 -20.89 8.41 -15.98
C ASP A 206 -21.01 6.91 -15.67
N TYR A 207 -19.94 6.28 -15.20
CA TYR A 207 -19.86 4.82 -15.03
C TYR A 207 -20.11 4.31 -13.60
N ILE A 208 -20.38 5.22 -12.65
CA ILE A 208 -20.62 4.87 -11.23
C ILE A 208 -21.68 3.78 -11.05
N GLU A 209 -22.75 3.75 -11.86
CA GLU A 209 -23.77 2.70 -11.72
C GLU A 209 -23.37 1.40 -12.40
N LYS A 210 -22.52 1.47 -13.44
CA LYS A 210 -22.11 0.30 -14.23
C LYS A 210 -21.00 -0.49 -13.53
N PHE A 211 -20.08 0.19 -12.85
CA PHE A 211 -18.90 -0.47 -12.29
C PHE A 211 -19.13 -1.09 -10.92
N SER A 212 -20.22 -0.79 -10.21
CA SER A 212 -20.37 -1.23 -8.81
C SER A 212 -20.40 -2.75 -8.69
N ILE A 213 -20.98 -3.42 -9.67
CA ILE A 213 -21.02 -4.89 -9.73
C ILE A 213 -19.66 -5.53 -9.98
N LEU A 214 -18.72 -4.80 -10.59
CA LEU A 214 -17.37 -5.28 -10.87
C LEU A 214 -16.48 -5.33 -9.63
N LEU A 215 -16.95 -4.80 -8.49
CA LEU A 215 -16.27 -5.00 -7.20
C LEU A 215 -16.30 -6.46 -6.74
N ALA A 216 -17.21 -7.28 -7.29
CA ALA A 216 -17.32 -8.72 -7.05
C ALA A 216 -16.71 -9.56 -8.21
N SER A 217 -15.83 -8.98 -9.02
CA SER A 217 -15.22 -9.72 -10.14
C SER A 217 -14.24 -10.77 -9.64
N ASP A 218 -14.21 -11.92 -10.31
CA ASP A 218 -13.23 -12.99 -10.08
C ASP A 218 -11.80 -12.56 -10.50
N MET A 219 -11.68 -11.48 -11.28
CA MET A 219 -10.42 -10.87 -11.67
C MET A 219 -10.05 -9.79 -10.64
N ASP A 220 -9.31 -10.14 -9.59
CA ASP A 220 -8.91 -9.21 -8.50
C ASP A 220 -8.37 -7.86 -8.99
N VAL A 221 -7.59 -7.86 -10.07
CA VAL A 221 -7.00 -6.63 -10.64
C VAL A 221 -8.07 -5.70 -11.23
N LEU A 222 -9.17 -6.25 -11.72
CA LEU A 222 -10.32 -5.47 -12.16
C LEU A 222 -11.03 -4.85 -10.96
N ALA A 223 -11.34 -5.65 -9.92
CA ALA A 223 -11.99 -5.15 -8.71
C ALA A 223 -11.14 -4.07 -8.01
N GLU A 224 -9.80 -4.23 -8.00
CA GLU A 224 -8.85 -3.26 -7.49
C GLU A 224 -8.91 -1.92 -8.26
N GLU A 225 -8.91 -1.93 -9.59
CA GLU A 225 -9.01 -0.69 -10.40
C GLU A 225 -10.40 -0.06 -10.30
N VAL A 226 -11.46 -0.86 -10.14
CA VAL A 226 -12.81 -0.36 -9.86
C VAL A 226 -12.87 0.34 -8.51
N ALA A 227 -12.21 -0.22 -7.48
CA ALA A 227 -12.10 0.44 -6.18
C ALA A 227 -11.34 1.78 -6.30
N HIS A 228 -10.25 1.82 -7.06
CA HIS A 228 -9.49 3.06 -7.29
C HIS A 228 -10.32 4.10 -8.03
N TYR A 229 -11.11 3.68 -9.02
CA TYR A 229 -12.07 4.54 -9.71
C TYR A 229 -13.02 5.23 -8.74
N TYR A 230 -13.67 4.48 -7.84
CA TYR A 230 -14.58 5.10 -6.87
C TYR A 230 -13.89 6.03 -5.88
N ILE A 231 -12.68 5.68 -5.44
CA ILE A 231 -11.89 6.51 -4.53
C ILE A 231 -11.46 7.81 -5.22
N ALA A 232 -11.08 7.76 -6.49
CA ALA A 232 -10.74 8.94 -7.28
C ALA A 232 -11.94 9.89 -7.45
N ILE A 233 -13.12 9.34 -7.79
CA ILE A 233 -14.35 10.13 -7.92
C ILE A 233 -14.78 10.74 -6.57
N GLY A 234 -14.65 9.98 -5.47
CA GLY A 234 -14.84 10.48 -4.10
C GLY A 234 -16.20 11.10 -3.78
N SER A 235 -17.22 10.85 -4.61
CA SER A 235 -18.50 11.56 -4.57
C SER A 235 -19.52 10.88 -3.65
N LYS A 236 -20.54 11.63 -3.21
CA LYS A 236 -21.69 11.04 -2.50
C LYS A 236 -22.41 9.98 -3.35
N LYS A 237 -22.35 10.09 -4.69
CA LYS A 237 -22.93 9.13 -5.63
C LYS A 237 -22.12 7.83 -5.62
N ALA A 238 -20.79 7.90 -5.56
CA ALA A 238 -19.91 6.74 -5.40
C ALA A 238 -20.23 5.95 -4.11
N VAL A 239 -20.27 6.62 -2.95
CA VAL A 239 -20.63 5.98 -1.67
C VAL A 239 -21.99 5.28 -1.75
N LYS A 240 -22.99 5.94 -2.34
CA LYS A 240 -24.33 5.36 -2.49
C LYS A 240 -24.32 4.11 -3.39
N ALA A 241 -23.56 4.13 -4.48
CA ALA A 241 -23.49 3.01 -5.43
C ALA A 241 -22.77 1.79 -4.83
N VAL A 242 -21.74 2.02 -4.01
CA VAL A 242 -20.93 0.93 -3.41
C VAL A 242 -21.55 0.36 -2.14
N LYS A 243 -22.35 1.13 -1.39
CA LYS A 243 -22.94 0.68 -0.11
C LYS A 243 -23.57 -0.73 -0.14
N PRO A 244 -24.38 -1.13 -1.14
CA PRO A 244 -24.97 -2.47 -1.16
C PRO A 244 -23.95 -3.62 -1.22
N TYR A 245 -22.75 -3.36 -1.76
CA TYR A 245 -21.69 -4.34 -1.97
C TYR A 245 -20.85 -4.60 -0.70
N LEU A 246 -21.07 -3.84 0.37
CA LEU A 246 -20.57 -4.17 1.71
C LEU A 246 -21.27 -5.40 2.32
N LEU A 247 -22.36 -5.88 1.72
CA LEU A 247 -23.12 -7.04 2.22
C LEU A 247 -22.96 -8.28 1.32
N ILE A 248 -22.04 -8.22 0.35
CA ILE A 248 -21.77 -9.31 -0.59
C ILE A 248 -20.33 -9.76 -0.35
N GLU A 249 -20.16 -11.04 -0.02
CA GLU A 249 -18.88 -11.66 0.36
C GLU A 249 -17.77 -11.34 -0.64
N ASP A 250 -17.99 -11.64 -1.93
CA ASP A 250 -16.99 -11.46 -2.99
C ASP A 250 -16.58 -10.01 -3.25
N SER A 251 -17.40 -9.02 -2.85
CA SER A 251 -17.08 -7.60 -3.00
C SER A 251 -16.76 -6.88 -1.70
N PHE A 252 -16.86 -7.55 -0.56
CA PHE A 252 -16.81 -6.90 0.75
C PHE A 252 -15.51 -6.11 0.94
N VAL A 253 -14.36 -6.76 0.72
CA VAL A 253 -13.03 -6.18 0.93
C VAL A 253 -12.80 -4.96 0.03
N PHE A 254 -13.13 -5.07 -1.26
CA PHE A 254 -12.97 -3.96 -2.21
C PHE A 254 -13.95 -2.81 -1.91
N SER A 255 -15.18 -3.13 -1.50
CA SER A 255 -16.18 -2.13 -1.12
C SER A 255 -15.77 -1.37 0.14
N LEU A 256 -15.24 -2.07 1.13
CA LEU A 256 -14.74 -1.48 2.37
C LEU A 256 -13.52 -0.58 2.11
N LYS A 257 -12.60 -1.04 1.23
CA LYS A 257 -11.48 -0.23 0.74
C LYS A 257 -11.95 1.07 0.09
N VAL A 258 -13.01 1.04 -0.72
CA VAL A 258 -13.61 2.26 -1.29
C VAL A 258 -14.08 3.19 -0.18
N MET A 259 -14.83 2.68 0.80
CA MET A 259 -15.34 3.50 1.89
C MET A 259 -14.21 4.15 2.70
N GLN A 260 -13.16 3.38 3.02
CA GLN A 260 -11.97 3.86 3.68
C GLN A 260 -11.24 4.93 2.85
N GLY A 261 -11.05 4.70 1.56
CA GLY A 261 -10.36 5.65 0.68
C GLY A 261 -11.13 6.96 0.49
N ILE A 262 -12.46 6.92 0.47
CA ILE A 262 -13.30 8.12 0.42
C ILE A 262 -13.28 8.87 1.77
N ALA A 263 -13.24 8.13 2.88
CA ALA A 263 -13.11 8.65 4.26
C ALA A 263 -14.10 9.79 4.57
N SER A 264 -15.33 9.70 4.07
CA SER A 264 -16.39 10.70 4.33
C SER A 264 -17.34 10.24 5.41
N GLU A 265 -18.03 11.17 6.08
CA GLU A 265 -19.06 10.83 7.08
C GLU A 265 -20.06 9.79 6.55
N LYS A 266 -20.53 9.95 5.30
CA LYS A 266 -21.45 8.99 4.67
C LYS A 266 -20.83 7.62 4.42
N ALA A 267 -19.52 7.57 4.19
CA ALA A 267 -18.81 6.30 4.02
C ALA A 267 -18.68 5.60 5.38
N ILE A 268 -18.36 6.35 6.44
CA ILE A 268 -18.34 5.85 7.83
C ILE A 268 -19.74 5.34 8.23
N GLU A 269 -20.80 6.12 7.97
CA GLU A 269 -22.20 5.70 8.20
C GLU A 269 -22.51 4.39 7.45
N ALA A 270 -22.10 4.27 6.18
CA ALA A 270 -22.31 3.05 5.41
C ALA A 270 -21.57 1.82 5.98
N ILE A 271 -20.35 2.02 6.50
CA ILE A 271 -19.57 0.98 7.17
C ILE A 271 -20.26 0.53 8.46
N VAL A 272 -20.66 1.49 9.30
CA VAL A 272 -21.35 1.23 10.57
C VAL A 272 -22.68 0.51 10.33
N ASP A 273 -23.46 0.94 9.34
CA ASP A 273 -24.73 0.30 8.98
C ASP A 273 -24.56 -1.17 8.53
N ALA A 274 -23.38 -1.56 8.01
CA ALA A 274 -23.12 -2.92 7.56
C ALA A 274 -22.72 -3.86 8.71
N PHE A 275 -22.26 -3.33 9.84
CA PHE A 275 -21.61 -4.11 10.91
C PHE A 275 -22.45 -5.30 11.42
N GLU A 276 -23.73 -5.08 11.72
CA GLU A 276 -24.62 -6.15 12.24
C GLU A 276 -25.14 -7.11 11.15
N HIS A 277 -24.72 -6.92 9.90
CA HIS A 277 -25.25 -7.64 8.73
C HIS A 277 -24.20 -8.50 8.02
N VAL A 278 -22.98 -8.54 8.54
CA VAL A 278 -21.85 -9.30 7.98
C VAL A 278 -21.39 -10.39 8.96
N SER A 279 -20.46 -11.23 8.52
CA SER A 279 -19.87 -12.27 9.38
C SER A 279 -19.06 -11.67 10.54
N VAL A 280 -18.75 -12.48 11.56
CA VAL A 280 -17.90 -12.03 12.69
C VAL A 280 -16.49 -11.68 12.19
N GLU A 281 -15.99 -12.41 11.19
CA GLU A 281 -14.73 -12.12 10.52
C GLU A 281 -14.76 -10.76 9.83
N ASP A 282 -15.85 -10.45 9.11
CA ASP A 282 -16.02 -9.16 8.44
C ASP A 282 -16.26 -8.00 9.43
N GLN A 283 -16.91 -8.26 10.56
CA GLN A 283 -17.04 -7.31 11.66
C GLN A 283 -15.67 -6.88 12.19
N ALA A 284 -14.73 -7.81 12.36
CA ALA A 284 -13.36 -7.50 12.75
C ALA A 284 -12.66 -6.58 11.73
N ILE A 285 -12.83 -6.85 10.42
CA ILE A 285 -12.28 -6.01 9.35
C ILE A 285 -12.95 -4.61 9.35
N ILE A 286 -14.26 -4.53 9.63
CA ILE A 286 -14.96 -3.25 9.81
C ILE A 286 -14.37 -2.46 10.98
N LEU A 287 -14.13 -3.10 12.13
CA LEU A 287 -13.56 -2.44 13.30
C LEU A 287 -12.14 -1.93 13.02
N GLU A 288 -11.29 -2.73 12.38
CA GLU A 288 -9.98 -2.30 11.90
C GLU A 288 -10.11 -1.06 11.00
N THR A 289 -11.03 -1.09 10.04
CA THR A 289 -11.27 0.01 9.09
C THR A 289 -11.74 1.28 9.78
N LEU A 290 -12.68 1.17 10.73
CA LEU A 290 -13.16 2.32 11.51
C LEU A 290 -12.05 2.90 12.41
N CYS A 291 -11.18 2.03 12.96
CA CYS A 291 -9.99 2.46 13.67
C CYS A 291 -9.07 3.25 12.73
N TYR A 292 -8.71 2.72 11.55
CA TYR A 292 -7.90 3.43 10.55
C TYR A 292 -8.46 4.80 10.16
N LEU A 293 -9.80 4.92 10.09
CA LEU A 293 -10.50 6.17 9.83
C LEU A 293 -10.52 7.13 11.03
N LEU A 294 -9.97 6.72 12.18
CA LEU A 294 -9.97 7.43 13.45
C LEU A 294 -11.39 7.79 13.91
N SER A 295 -12.38 6.97 13.54
CA SER A 295 -13.79 7.26 13.78
C SER A 295 -14.20 6.95 15.22
N ASP A 296 -14.85 7.91 15.88
CA ASP A 296 -15.42 7.71 17.22
C ASP A 296 -16.60 6.71 17.22
N LYS A 297 -17.18 6.43 16.04
CA LYS A 297 -18.22 5.42 15.86
C LYS A 297 -17.73 4.00 16.14
N ALA A 298 -16.43 3.75 16.12
CA ALA A 298 -15.89 2.44 16.44
C ALA A 298 -16.07 2.10 17.93
N PHE A 299 -16.02 3.08 18.85
CA PHE A 299 -16.05 2.81 20.29
C PHE A 299 -17.20 1.91 20.76
N PRO A 300 -18.48 2.24 20.51
CA PRO A 300 -19.58 1.37 20.92
C PRO A 300 -19.56 0.00 20.25
N LEU A 301 -19.00 -0.10 19.03
CA LEU A 301 -18.90 -1.38 18.31
C LEU A 301 -17.77 -2.26 18.86
N ILE A 302 -16.64 -1.66 19.25
CA ILE A 302 -15.54 -2.34 19.96
C ILE A 302 -16.06 -2.89 21.30
N GLU A 303 -16.73 -2.04 22.08
CA GLU A 303 -17.30 -2.42 23.37
C GLU A 303 -18.27 -3.61 23.22
N ALA A 304 -19.17 -3.57 22.23
CA ALA A 304 -20.09 -4.67 21.94
C ALA A 304 -19.37 -5.95 21.48
N PHE A 305 -18.38 -5.83 20.59
CA PHE A 305 -17.63 -6.97 20.06
C PHE A 305 -16.79 -7.67 21.15
N GLU A 306 -16.21 -6.90 22.08
CA GLU A 306 -15.51 -7.44 23.26
C GLU A 306 -16.49 -8.12 24.24
N GLU A 307 -17.67 -7.55 24.48
CA GLU A 307 -18.69 -8.13 25.36
C GLU A 307 -19.20 -9.50 24.87
N GLU A 308 -19.30 -9.69 23.55
CA GLU A 308 -19.66 -10.97 22.95
C GLU A 308 -18.54 -12.02 23.08
N GLY A 309 -17.30 -11.59 23.35
CA GLY A 309 -16.15 -12.46 23.58
C GLY A 309 -15.66 -13.17 22.32
N TYR A 310 -15.85 -12.56 21.14
CA TYR A 310 -15.40 -13.12 19.88
C TYR A 310 -13.88 -12.94 19.70
N GLU A 311 -13.21 -14.02 19.31
CA GLU A 311 -11.79 -14.02 18.94
C GLU A 311 -11.67 -14.21 17.41
N PRO A 312 -11.43 -13.14 16.65
CA PRO A 312 -11.27 -13.24 15.20
C PRO A 312 -10.05 -14.08 14.84
N THR A 313 -10.19 -14.95 13.83
CA THR A 313 -9.14 -15.92 13.47
C THR A 313 -7.93 -15.26 12.77
N PHE A 314 -8.17 -14.20 12.01
CA PHE A 314 -7.20 -13.69 11.03
C PHE A 314 -6.63 -12.31 11.35
N ILE A 315 -7.17 -11.60 12.34
CA ILE A 315 -6.82 -10.22 12.65
C ILE A 315 -6.65 -10.06 14.15
N ASP A 316 -5.50 -9.54 14.56
CA ASP A 316 -5.31 -9.03 15.91
C ASP A 316 -5.78 -7.57 15.95
N LEU A 317 -6.78 -7.30 16.79
CA LEU A 317 -7.40 -5.98 16.87
C LEU A 317 -6.79 -5.06 17.93
N GLU A 318 -5.96 -5.59 18.83
CA GLU A 318 -5.54 -4.89 20.04
C GLU A 318 -4.77 -3.61 19.74
N HIS A 319 -3.82 -3.62 18.79
CA HIS A 319 -3.05 -2.43 18.46
C HIS A 319 -3.88 -1.37 17.73
N TYR A 320 -4.92 -1.77 16.97
CA TYR A 320 -5.85 -0.82 16.35
C TYR A 320 -6.74 -0.16 17.39
N TYR A 321 -7.24 -0.93 18.36
CA TYR A 321 -8.02 -0.41 19.48
C TYR A 321 -7.19 0.55 20.33
N TYR A 322 -5.98 0.15 20.72
CA TYR A 322 -5.05 1.04 21.41
C TYR A 322 -4.88 2.35 20.65
N SER A 323 -4.59 2.27 19.35
CA SER A 323 -4.30 3.45 18.53
C SER A 323 -5.48 4.42 18.47
N LEU A 324 -6.71 3.91 18.32
CA LEU A 324 -7.91 4.74 18.30
C LEU A 324 -8.18 5.40 19.66
N TYR A 325 -8.16 4.63 20.75
CA TYR A 325 -8.38 5.14 22.11
C TYR A 325 -7.31 6.14 22.51
N HIS A 326 -6.05 5.85 22.20
CA HIS A 326 -4.91 6.73 22.44
C HIS A 326 -5.05 8.05 21.68
N TYR A 327 -5.39 8.00 20.38
CA TYR A 327 -5.61 9.19 19.56
C TYR A 327 -6.71 10.10 20.12
N HIS A 328 -7.86 9.53 20.50
CA HIS A 328 -8.97 10.28 21.09
C HIS A 328 -8.78 10.64 22.56
N LYS A 329 -7.70 10.15 23.20
CA LYS A 329 -7.43 10.29 24.64
C LYS A 329 -8.60 9.78 25.49
N LYS A 330 -9.20 8.66 25.06
CA LYS A 330 -10.27 7.99 25.77
C LYS A 330 -9.67 6.88 26.64
N GLU A 331 -10.13 6.78 27.88
CA GLU A 331 -9.72 5.71 28.79
C GLU A 331 -10.38 4.38 28.40
N HIS A 332 -9.65 3.27 28.55
CA HIS A 332 -10.18 1.91 28.43
C HIS A 332 -9.47 0.98 29.43
N PRO A 333 -10.18 0.06 30.11
CA PRO A 333 -9.55 -0.85 31.06
C PRO A 333 -8.41 -1.68 30.46
N SER A 334 -8.52 -2.05 29.18
CA SER A 334 -7.55 -2.88 28.46
C SER A 334 -6.43 -2.09 27.78
N LEU A 335 -6.42 -0.75 27.86
CA LEU A 335 -5.49 0.10 27.09
C LEU A 335 -4.02 -0.23 27.35
N THR A 336 -3.65 -0.47 28.62
CA THR A 336 -2.28 -0.87 28.98
C THR A 336 -1.94 -2.27 28.47
N THR A 337 -2.91 -3.19 28.49
CA THR A 337 -2.74 -4.57 28.02
C THR A 337 -2.48 -4.60 26.51
N TRP A 338 -3.29 -3.90 25.72
CA TRP A 338 -3.12 -3.82 24.26
C TRP A 338 -1.77 -3.21 23.86
N LYS A 339 -1.32 -2.18 24.60
CA LYS A 339 0.02 -1.62 24.38
C LYS A 339 1.12 -2.66 24.64
N GLN A 340 1.01 -3.37 25.76
CA GLN A 340 1.99 -4.38 26.14
C GLN A 340 2.02 -5.53 25.13
N ALA A 341 0.87 -5.97 24.63
CA ALA A 341 0.79 -7.03 23.62
C ALA A 341 1.55 -6.66 22.33
N PHE A 342 1.37 -5.43 21.84
CA PHE A 342 2.14 -4.92 20.70
C PHE A 342 3.65 -4.90 20.98
N GLU A 343 4.07 -4.44 22.17
CA GLU A 343 5.48 -4.41 22.56
C GLU A 343 6.08 -5.82 22.66
N ASP A 344 5.34 -6.77 23.27
CA ASP A 344 5.73 -8.17 23.41
C ASP A 344 5.85 -8.87 22.06
N GLN A 345 4.96 -8.58 21.11
CA GLN A 345 5.01 -9.11 19.75
C GLN A 345 6.27 -8.66 19.02
N GLU A 346 6.65 -7.38 19.18
CA GLU A 346 7.87 -6.85 18.56
C GLU A 346 9.15 -7.43 19.19
N ASP A 347 9.16 -7.63 20.50
CA ASP A 347 10.25 -8.30 21.20
C ASP A 347 10.38 -9.77 20.76
N ALA A 348 9.27 -10.50 20.66
CA ALA A 348 9.25 -11.88 20.17
C ALA A 348 9.78 -11.96 18.73
N ALA A 349 9.31 -11.08 17.84
CA ALA A 349 9.79 -10.99 16.45
C ALA A 349 11.28 -10.62 16.38
N ALA A 350 11.80 -9.80 17.30
CA ALA A 350 13.22 -9.49 17.38
C ALA A 350 14.07 -10.70 17.81
N ILE A 351 13.60 -11.45 18.81
CA ILE A 351 14.25 -12.67 19.30
C ILE A 351 14.29 -13.73 18.19
N GLU A 352 13.19 -13.98 17.50
CA GLU A 352 13.12 -14.96 16.41
C GLU A 352 14.10 -14.61 15.28
N ARG A 353 14.18 -13.34 14.89
CA ARG A 353 15.14 -12.87 13.89
C ARG A 353 16.59 -13.09 14.29
N GLU A 354 16.93 -12.83 15.56
CA GLU A 354 18.28 -13.08 16.05
C GLU A 354 18.59 -14.59 16.11
N ASN A 355 17.62 -15.42 16.51
CA ASN A 355 17.77 -16.87 16.49
C ASN A 355 18.01 -17.40 15.07
N ALA A 356 17.18 -16.99 14.10
CA ALA A 356 17.36 -17.35 12.69
C ALA A 356 18.72 -16.89 12.14
N ARG A 357 19.19 -15.71 12.56
CA ARG A 357 20.52 -15.21 12.21
C ARG A 357 21.63 -16.07 12.82
N GLN A 358 21.55 -16.42 14.09
CA GLN A 358 22.54 -17.27 14.77
C GLN A 358 22.58 -18.67 14.15
N GLU A 359 21.43 -19.25 13.86
CA GLU A 359 21.33 -20.54 13.17
C GLU A 359 22.02 -20.49 11.80
N LEU A 360 21.78 -19.43 11.02
CA LEU A 360 22.43 -19.23 9.73
C LEU A 360 23.95 -19.10 9.86
N ILE A 361 24.45 -18.41 10.89
CA ILE A 361 25.89 -18.31 11.20
C ILE A 361 26.47 -19.68 11.53
N LEU A 362 25.80 -20.46 12.38
CA LEU A 362 26.24 -21.80 12.78
C LEU A 362 26.26 -22.77 11.59
N ARG A 363 25.28 -22.65 10.68
CA ARG A 363 25.17 -23.49 9.48
C ARG A 363 26.23 -23.15 8.43
N LEU A 364 26.38 -21.87 8.10
CA LEU A 364 27.28 -21.43 7.03
C LEU A 364 28.74 -21.32 7.47
N LYS A 365 29.01 -21.20 8.78
CA LYS A 365 30.35 -21.06 9.38
C LYS A 365 31.24 -20.07 8.60
N PRO A 366 30.77 -18.83 8.37
CA PRO A 366 31.47 -17.90 7.50
C PRO A 366 32.87 -17.59 8.02
N GLY A 367 33.84 -17.52 7.11
CA GLY A 367 35.19 -17.12 7.42
C GLY A 367 35.23 -15.71 7.99
N ARG A 368 36.05 -15.49 9.02
CA ARG A 368 36.12 -14.21 9.75
C ARG A 368 36.36 -12.97 8.86
N ASN A 369 37.05 -13.14 7.73
CA ASN A 369 37.34 -12.07 6.76
C ASN A 369 36.46 -12.12 5.49
N GLU A 370 35.59 -13.12 5.34
CA GLU A 370 34.67 -13.24 4.20
C GLU A 370 33.59 -12.15 4.26
N LYS A 371 32.93 -11.91 3.12
CA LYS A 371 31.75 -11.05 3.09
C LYS A 371 30.70 -11.63 4.04
N CYS A 372 30.08 -10.75 4.82
CA CYS A 372 29.13 -11.15 5.84
C CYS A 372 27.88 -11.77 5.22
N ILE A 373 27.40 -12.87 5.80
CA ILE A 373 26.22 -13.63 5.33
C ILE A 373 24.88 -12.89 5.46
N CYS A 374 24.85 -11.76 6.17
CA CYS A 374 23.69 -10.87 6.15
C CYS A 374 23.62 -10.00 4.87
N GLY A 375 24.61 -10.12 3.99
CA GLY A 375 24.67 -9.37 2.73
C GLY A 375 25.28 -7.97 2.86
N SER A 376 25.62 -7.48 4.05
CA SER A 376 26.08 -6.11 4.31
C SER A 376 27.33 -5.64 3.54
N GLY A 377 27.97 -6.50 2.73
CA GLY A 377 29.22 -6.23 2.03
C GLY A 377 30.45 -6.10 2.94
N LYS A 378 30.27 -5.93 4.26
CA LYS A 378 31.33 -5.86 5.27
C LYS A 378 31.93 -7.25 5.53
N LYS A 379 33.17 -7.28 6.06
CA LYS A 379 33.77 -8.52 6.56
C LYS A 379 32.95 -9.06 7.73
N PHE A 380 32.77 -10.39 7.82
CA PHE A 380 31.95 -11.03 8.86
C PHE A 380 32.30 -10.55 10.27
N LYS A 381 33.60 -10.47 10.62
CA LYS A 381 34.08 -9.97 11.94
C LYS A 381 33.77 -8.51 12.27
N LYS A 382 33.43 -7.71 11.26
CA LYS A 382 33.06 -6.29 11.39
C LYS A 382 31.55 -6.09 11.27
N CYS A 383 30.78 -7.17 11.19
CA CYS A 383 29.34 -7.16 11.03
C CYS A 383 28.73 -8.28 11.88
N CYS A 384 28.18 -9.35 11.29
CA CYS A 384 27.43 -10.33 12.08
C CYS A 384 28.26 -11.12 13.10
N GLY A 385 29.58 -11.21 12.91
CA GLY A 385 30.53 -11.80 13.86
C GLY A 385 31.33 -10.77 14.66
N ALA A 386 30.87 -9.51 14.71
CA ALA A 386 31.41 -8.52 15.62
C ALA A 386 30.99 -8.88 17.08
N PRO A 387 31.89 -8.73 18.06
CA PRO A 387 31.53 -8.91 19.46
C PRO A 387 30.44 -7.91 19.84
N ILE A 388 29.35 -8.42 20.42
CA ILE A 388 28.17 -7.63 20.80
C ILE A 388 28.61 -6.56 21.80
N ASN A 389 28.55 -5.29 21.40
CA ASN A 389 28.58 -4.18 22.35
C ASN A 389 27.13 -3.94 22.76
N SER A 390 26.83 -4.05 24.06
CA SER A 390 25.47 -4.08 24.64
C SER A 390 24.62 -2.81 24.44
N ARG A 391 25.02 -1.91 23.54
CA ARG A 391 24.32 -0.67 23.15
C ARG A 391 23.89 -0.63 21.67
N GLN A 392 24.03 -1.72 20.91
CA GLN A 392 23.61 -1.78 19.49
C GLN A 392 22.35 -2.61 19.22
N TYR A 393 21.69 -3.14 20.26
CA TYR A 393 20.42 -3.88 20.16
C TYR A 393 19.21 -2.95 20.06
N ILE A 394 19.21 -2.02 19.11
CA ILE A 394 18.00 -1.22 18.80
C ILE A 394 17.71 -1.19 17.28
N PHE A 395 18.67 -1.54 16.41
CA PHE A 395 18.46 -1.38 14.97
C PHE A 395 19.05 -2.54 14.15
N SER A 396 18.24 -3.59 13.96
CA SER A 396 18.35 -4.54 12.84
C SER A 396 16.97 -4.98 12.39
#